data_AF-A0A3M1XMD6-F1
#
_entry.id   AF-A0A3M1XMD6-F1
#
_cell.length_a   1.000
_cell.length_b   1.000
_cell.length_c   1.000
_cell.angle_alpha   90.00
_cell.angle_beta   90.00
_cell.angle_gamma   90.00
#
_symmetry.space_group_name_H-M   'P 1'
#
loop_
_entity.id
_entity.type
_entity.pdbx_description
1 polymer ?
#
loop_
_entity_poly.entity_id
_entity_poly.type
_entity_poly.pdbx_seq_one_letter_code
_entity_poly.pdbx_strand_id
1 'polypeptide(L)' 'MTDEQSPGKQGKEESKAIGLGLSLGAGIGVALGAGIGAALGNVALGAGFGVAVGPALGLLFTQVRKKTHK' A
#
# COMPACT_ATOMS: atom_id res chain seq x y z
N MET A 1 -28.84 17.12 25.78
CA MET A 1 -27.72 17.75 25.05
C MET A 1 -26.65 16.67 24.88
N THR A 2 -26.92 15.48 24.33
CA THR A 2 -27.28 15.19 22.92
C THR A 2 -26.47 15.99 21.93
N ASP A 3 -25.19 15.62 21.81
CA ASP A 3 -24.53 15.57 20.52
C ASP A 3 -24.03 14.14 20.29
N GLU A 4 -24.76 13.53 19.38
CA GLU A 4 -24.70 12.17 18.88
C GLU A 4 -23.55 12.09 17.87
N GLN A 5 -22.34 11.74 18.32
CA GLN A 5 -21.27 11.38 17.40
C GLN A 5 -21.29 9.87 17.09
N SER A 6 -22.32 9.51 16.33
CA SER A 6 -22.28 8.69 15.11
C SER A 6 -21.50 7.35 15.11
N PRO A 7 -22.15 6.22 14.73
CA PRO A 7 -21.56 4.89 14.71
C PRO A 7 -20.62 4.75 13.49
N GLY A 8 -19.30 4.71 13.70
CA GLY A 8 -18.35 4.58 12.57
C GLY A 8 -16.93 4.16 12.94
N LYS A 9 -16.73 3.53 14.11
CA LYS A 9 -15.42 3.22 14.68
C LYS A 9 -14.69 2.00 14.08
N GLN A 10 -15.11 1.49 12.92
CA GLN A 10 -14.39 0.43 12.19
C GLN A 10 -13.90 0.87 10.78
N GLY A 11 -14.41 1.98 10.23
CA GLY A 11 -14.03 2.43 8.87
C GLY A 11 -12.84 3.41 8.79
N LYS A 12 -12.45 4.07 9.88
CA LYS A 12 -11.41 5.13 9.87
C LYS A 12 -9.98 4.61 10.06
N GLU A 13 -9.80 3.55 10.84
CA GLU A 13 -8.48 2.93 11.05
C GLU A 13 -8.10 2.03 9.87
N GLU A 14 -9.06 1.32 9.27
CA GLU A 14 -8.83 0.55 8.06
C GLU A 14 -8.50 1.45 6.87
N SER A 15 -9.25 2.54 6.65
CA SER A 15 -8.95 3.47 5.55
C SER A 15 -7.57 4.11 5.66
N LYS A 16 -7.11 4.40 6.89
CA LYS A 16 -5.76 4.96 7.11
C LYS A 16 -4.66 3.91 6.99
N ALA A 17 -4.90 2.68 7.49
CA ALA A 17 -3.98 1.57 7.31
C ALA A 17 -3.86 1.13 5.85
N ILE A 18 -4.98 1.09 5.12
CA ILE A 18 -5.04 0.80 3.68
C ILE A 18 -4.36 1.92 2.90
N GLY A 19 -4.61 3.19 3.22
CA GLY A 19 -3.94 4.33 2.58
C GLY A 19 -2.43 4.38 2.83
N LEU A 20 -1.99 4.05 4.05
CA LEU A 20 -0.57 3.90 4.38
C LEU A 20 0.05 2.68 3.67
N GLY A 21 -0.64 1.55 3.65
CA GLY A 21 -0.23 0.36 2.93
C GLY A 21 -0.07 0.62 1.43
N LEU A 22 -1.05 1.29 0.81
CA LEU A 22 -1.01 1.64 -0.61
C LEU A 22 0.13 2.60 -0.94
N SER A 23 0.29 3.68 -0.17
CA SER A 23 1.32 4.69 -0.43
C SER A 23 2.73 4.15 -0.21
N LEU A 24 2.93 3.36 0.86
CA LEU A 24 4.20 2.70 1.12
C LEU A 24 4.49 1.62 0.07
N GLY A 25 3.50 0.80 -0.27
CA GLY A 25 3.60 -0.24 -1.29
C GLY A 25 3.88 0.34 -2.68
N ALA A 26 3.19 1.40 -3.07
CA ALA A 26 3.44 2.10 -4.33
C ALA A 26 4.85 2.72 -4.36
N GLY A 27 5.29 3.37 -3.28
CA GLY A 27 6.64 3.94 -3.19
C GLY A 27 7.73 2.86 -3.31
N ILE A 28 7.60 1.76 -2.57
CA ILE A 28 8.54 0.64 -2.62
C ILE A 28 8.50 -0.05 -3.99
N GLY A 29 7.30 -0.29 -4.52
CA GLY A 29 7.11 -0.94 -5.81
C GLY A 29 7.70 -0.13 -6.96
N VAL A 30 7.48 1.19 -6.98
CA VAL A 30 8.09 2.08 -7.98
C VAL A 30 9.60 2.13 -7.83
N ALA A 31 10.14 2.21 -6.61
CA ALA A 31 11.59 2.22 -6.39
C ALA A 31 12.26 0.92 -6.85
N LEU A 32 11.69 -0.24 -6.47
CA LEU A 32 12.17 -1.55 -6.90
C LEU A 32 12.00 -1.74 -8.41
N GLY A 33 10.81 -1.41 -8.93
CA GLY A 33 10.50 -1.51 -10.34
C GLY A 33 11.42 -0.65 -11.20
N ALA A 34 11.62 0.62 -10.83
CA ALA A 34 12.55 1.50 -11.52
C ALA A 34 14.01 1.03 -11.43
N GLY A 35 14.43 0.51 -10.27
CA GLY A 35 15.78 -0.07 -10.10
C GLY A 35 16.00 -1.31 -10.97
N ILE A 36 15.03 -2.22 -11.00
CA ILE A 36 15.05 -3.41 -11.86
C ILE A 36 15.01 -2.99 -13.33
N GLY A 37 14.11 -2.08 -13.71
CA GLY A 37 14.03 -1.57 -15.08
C GLY A 37 15.31 -0.90 -15.55
N ALA A 38 15.96 -0.12 -14.68
CA ALA A 38 17.26 0.49 -14.96
C ALA A 38 18.35 -0.58 -15.16
N ALA A 39 18.37 -1.64 -14.33
CA ALA A 39 19.31 -2.75 -14.47
C ALA A 39 19.09 -3.56 -15.76
N LEU A 40 17.85 -3.73 -16.20
CA LEU A 40 17.52 -4.38 -17.48
C LEU A 40 17.68 -3.46 -18.70
N GLY A 41 18.03 -2.18 -18.51
CA GLY A 41 18.07 -1.20 -19.59
C GLY A 41 16.70 -0.81 -20.16
N ASN A 42 15.62 -1.20 -19.48
CA ASN A 42 14.24 -0.88 -19.86
C ASN A 42 13.44 -0.38 -18.64
N VAL A 43 13.65 0.89 -18.32
CA VAL A 43 13.01 1.58 -17.19
C VAL A 43 11.49 1.61 -17.32
N ALA A 44 10.95 1.65 -18.56
CA ALA A 44 9.51 1.66 -18.80
C ALA A 44 8.85 0.34 -18.35
N LEU A 45 9.48 -0.80 -18.65
CA LEU A 45 9.02 -2.09 -18.15
C LEU A 45 9.11 -2.17 -16.63
N GLY A 46 10.23 -1.74 -16.06
CA GLY A 46 10.42 -1.77 -14.62
C GLY A 46 9.45 -0.87 -13.85
N ALA A 47 9.23 0.36 -14.30
CA ALA A 47 8.26 1.28 -13.70
C ALA A 47 6.83 0.75 -13.83
N GLY A 48 6.45 0.21 -14.98
CA GLY A 48 5.14 -0.43 -15.19
C GLY A 48 4.93 -1.61 -14.23
N PHE A 49 5.94 -2.45 -14.05
CA PHE A 49 5.90 -3.57 -13.11
C PHE A 49 5.81 -3.09 -11.66
N GLY A 50 6.58 -2.06 -11.30
CA GLY A 50 6.59 -1.45 -9.98
C GLY A 50 5.25 -0.83 -9.58
N VAL A 51 4.58 -0.14 -10.51
CA VAL A 51 3.25 0.45 -10.30
C VAL A 51 2.17 -0.62 -10.18
N ALA A 52 2.28 -1.73 -10.94
CA ALA A 52 1.33 -2.83 -10.86
C ALA A 52 1.47 -3.64 -9.57
N VAL A 53 2.71 -3.95 -9.16
CA VAL A 53 2.99 -4.84 -8.03
C VAL A 53 3.06 -4.10 -6.69
N GLY A 54 3.50 -2.84 -6.67
CA GLY A 54 3.70 -2.05 -5.46
C GLY A 54 2.46 -1.94 -4.56
N PRO A 55 1.32 -1.43 -5.07
CA PRO A 55 0.09 -1.30 -4.30
C PRO A 55 -0.42 -2.67 -3.80
N ALA A 56 -0.31 -3.71 -4.63
CA ALA A 56 -0.69 -5.07 -4.26
C ALA A 56 0.16 -5.61 -3.10
N LEU A 57 1.47 -5.39 -3.12
CA LEU A 57 2.37 -5.74 -2.02
C LEU A 57 2.07 -4.93 -0.76
N GLY A 58 1.79 -3.63 -0.88
CA GLY A 58 1.46 -2.77 0.26
C GLY A 58 0.16 -3.17 0.97
N LEU A 59 -0.85 -3.58 0.20
CA LEU A 59 -2.09 -4.15 0.70
C LEU A 59 -1.85 -5.51 1.37
N LEU A 60 -1.09 -6.39 0.73
CA LEU A 60 -0.75 -7.70 1.28
C LEU A 60 0.05 -7.56 2.60
N PHE A 61 1.00 -6.64 2.65
CA PHE A 61 1.81 -6.38 3.84
C PHE A 61 0.98 -5.80 5.00
N THR A 62 0.00 -4.94 4.69
CA THR A 62 -1.00 -4.48 5.66
C THR A 62 -1.82 -5.65 6.22
N GLN A 63 -2.19 -6.61 5.39
CA GLN A 63 -2.90 -7.81 5.84
C GLN A 63 -2.02 -8.75 6.68
N VAL A 64 -0.75 -8.95 6.29
CA VAL A 64 0.20 -9.77 7.04
C VAL A 64 0.46 -9.18 8.43
N ARG A 65 0.68 -7.86 8.53
CA ARG A 65 0.84 -7.19 9.84
C ARG A 65 -0.39 -7.32 10.73
N LYS A 66 -1.60 -7.32 10.15
CA LYS A 66 -2.84 -7.52 10.90
C LYS A 66 -2.96 -8.93 11.50
N LYS A 67 -2.35 -9.95 10.89
CA LYS A 67 -2.39 -11.34 11.36
C LYS A 67 -1.42 -11.64 12.52
N THR A 68 -0.34 -10.88 12.66
CA THR A 68 0.68 -11.11 13.71
C THR A 68 0.29 -10.55 15.09
N HIS A 69 -0.84 -9.86 15.21
CA HIS A 69 -1.34 -9.30 16.48
C HIS A 69 -2.63 -9.97 17.01
N LYS A 70 -2.84 -11.24 16.69
CA LYS A 70 -3.84 -12.10 17.34
C LYS A 70 -3.16 -13.35 17.88
#